data_AF-A0A975K0R5-F1
#
_entry.id   AF-A0A975K0R5-F1
#
_cell.length_a   1.000
_cell.length_b   1.000
_cell.length_c   1.000
_cell.angle_alpha   90.00
_cell.angle_beta   90.00
_cell.angle_gamma   90.00
#
_symmetry.space_group_name_H-M   'P 1'
#
loop_
_entity.id
_entity.type
_entity.pdbx_description
1 polymer ?
#
loop_
_entity_poly.entity_id
_entity_poly.type
_entity_poly.pdbx_seq_one_letter_code
_entity_poly.pdbx_strand_id
1 'polypeptide(L)'
;MIPADEQTPHVDADLARDIAEAVFVAEVESGNIPIGDRQVEGILADFRARVCEIAAPPEGDSPDQFEFLFAIDHRDSLLEKARLHATAGLHEIALILYATWIEHSINAIISRGLERKGISSKSTLTLLKEVRNQKAKITALWEVAGIPAMDAELAASIQRIADLRNAFVHYKWHGESGDTDAQSSKDRYTAATEECAATSAALAATEESFYWDGRRDEVLTAFHSQRPGSRKETTGY
;
A
#
# COMPACT_ATOMS: atom_id res chain seq x y z
N MET A 1 29.95 -11.70 43.32
CA MET A 1 28.88 -12.52 42.72
C MET A 1 27.61 -11.69 42.77
N ILE A 2 27.26 -11.06 41.65
CA ILE A 2 25.96 -10.40 41.48
C ILE A 2 25.10 -11.43 40.73
N PRO A 3 23.93 -11.83 41.23
CA PRO A 3 23.04 -12.69 40.47
C PRO A 3 22.64 -11.93 39.21
N ALA A 4 22.86 -12.53 38.04
CA ALA A 4 22.35 -12.02 36.79
C ALA A 4 20.83 -12.14 36.86
N ASP A 5 20.18 -11.03 37.22
CA ASP A 5 18.75 -10.87 37.09
C ASP A 5 18.47 -10.81 35.58
N GLU A 6 18.12 -11.96 34.99
CA GLU A 6 17.67 -12.05 33.61
C GLU A 6 16.34 -11.31 33.48
N GLN A 7 16.41 -10.00 33.26
CA GLN A 7 15.26 -9.21 32.83
C GLN A 7 14.83 -9.74 31.46
N THR A 8 13.81 -10.59 31.47
CA THR A 8 13.13 -11.00 30.25
C THR A 8 12.56 -9.71 29.64
N PRO A 9 12.92 -9.36 28.38
CA PRO A 9 12.44 -8.14 27.77
C PRO A 9 10.91 -8.19 27.69
N HIS A 10 10.24 -7.31 28.43
CA HIS A 10 8.81 -7.09 28.30
C HIS A 10 8.56 -6.39 26.97
N VAL A 11 8.17 -7.16 25.96
CA VAL A 11 7.61 -6.59 24.73
C VAL A 11 6.28 -5.95 25.11
N ASP A 12 6.12 -4.68 24.77
CA ASP A 12 4.86 -3.96 24.94
C ASP A 12 3.74 -4.70 24.19
N ALA A 13 2.64 -4.98 24.89
CA ALA A 13 1.50 -5.69 24.31
C ALA A 13 0.89 -4.94 23.12
N ASP A 14 0.98 -3.60 23.11
CA ASP A 14 0.53 -2.78 21.99
C ASP A 14 1.45 -2.96 20.77
N LEU A 15 2.77 -2.96 20.96
CA LEU A 15 3.72 -3.22 19.88
C LEU A 15 3.55 -4.62 19.29
N ALA A 16 3.37 -5.64 20.13
CA ALA A 16 3.14 -7.01 19.67
C ALA A 16 1.86 -7.11 18.82
N ARG A 17 0.81 -6.35 19.17
CA ARG A 17 -0.42 -6.27 18.38
C ARG A 17 -0.20 -5.62 17.02
N ASP A 18 0.49 -4.49 17.00
CA ASP A 18 0.73 -3.74 15.76
C ASP A 18 1.58 -4.58 14.78
N ILE A 19 2.55 -5.33 15.31
CA ILE A 19 3.31 -6.31 14.53
C ILE A 19 2.39 -7.43 14.00
N ALA A 20 1.53 -8.00 14.83
CA ALA A 20 0.63 -9.07 14.41
C ALA A 20 -0.35 -8.61 13.33
N GLU A 21 -0.88 -7.39 13.44
CA GLU A 21 -1.73 -6.78 12.40
C GLU A 21 -0.95 -6.56 11.09
N ALA A 22 0.27 -6.01 11.18
CA ALA A 22 1.10 -5.79 9.99
C ALA A 22 1.41 -7.11 9.26
N VAL A 23 1.71 -8.18 10.00
CA VAL A 23 1.90 -9.53 9.42
C VAL A 23 0.60 -10.03 8.81
N PHE A 24 -0.53 -9.88 9.49
CA PHE A 24 -1.83 -10.30 8.97
C PHE A 24 -2.18 -9.61 7.65
N VAL A 25 -2.05 -8.28 7.60
CA VAL A 25 -2.26 -7.48 6.38
C VAL A 25 -1.32 -7.96 5.27
N ALA A 26 -0.04 -8.16 5.56
CA ALA A 26 0.93 -8.61 4.56
C ALA A 26 0.56 -10.00 3.99
N GLU A 27 0.12 -10.94 4.83
CA GLU A 27 -0.31 -12.29 4.41
C GLU A 27 -1.57 -12.28 3.55
N VAL A 28 -2.50 -11.35 3.81
CA VAL A 28 -3.69 -11.16 2.97
C VAL A 28 -3.31 -10.53 1.63
N GLU A 29 -2.53 -9.45 1.65
CA GLU A 29 -2.14 -8.73 0.44
C GLU A 29 -1.26 -9.57 -0.49
N SER A 30 -0.36 -10.41 0.06
CA SER A 30 0.44 -11.38 -0.69
C SER A 30 -0.39 -12.56 -1.23
N GLY A 31 -1.64 -12.70 -0.78
CA GLY A 31 -2.58 -13.76 -1.17
C GLY A 31 -2.31 -15.11 -0.49
N ASN A 32 -1.42 -15.16 0.51
CA ASN A 32 -1.22 -16.35 1.33
C ASN A 32 -2.46 -16.70 2.16
N ILE A 33 -3.26 -15.69 2.52
CA ILE A 33 -4.55 -15.85 3.18
C ILE A 33 -5.63 -15.27 2.27
N PRO A 34 -6.35 -16.10 1.48
CA PRO A 34 -7.40 -15.61 0.61
C PRO A 34 -8.61 -15.14 1.43
N ILE A 35 -9.21 -14.02 1.02
CA ILE A 35 -10.43 -13.46 1.62
C ILE A 35 -11.67 -14.07 0.97
N GLY A 36 -12.02 -13.65 -0.26
CA GLY A 36 -13.20 -14.12 -1.00
C GLY A 36 -14.49 -14.11 -0.16
N ASP A 37 -15.34 -15.12 -0.40
CA ASP A 37 -16.61 -15.32 0.33
C ASP A 37 -16.43 -16.09 1.66
N ARG A 38 -15.20 -16.20 2.18
CA ARG A 38 -14.91 -17.02 3.37
C ARG A 38 -15.47 -16.39 4.63
N GLN A 39 -15.87 -17.23 5.59
CA GLN A 39 -16.21 -16.77 6.93
C GLN A 39 -14.97 -16.20 7.64
N VAL A 40 -15.15 -15.11 8.37
CA VAL A 40 -14.05 -14.39 9.03
C VAL A 40 -13.30 -15.28 10.03
N GLU A 41 -14.02 -16.16 10.73
CA GLU A 41 -13.43 -17.11 11.67
C GLU A 41 -12.43 -18.06 10.97
N GLY A 42 -12.73 -18.44 9.73
CA GLY A 42 -11.85 -19.27 8.92
C GLY A 42 -10.60 -18.52 8.47
N ILE A 43 -10.74 -17.27 8.02
CA ILE A 43 -9.62 -16.39 7.66
C ILE A 43 -8.67 -16.21 8.85
N LEU A 44 -9.21 -15.92 10.04
CA LEU A 44 -8.41 -15.74 11.25
C LEU A 44 -7.80 -17.05 11.76
N ALA A 45 -8.44 -18.20 11.50
CA ALA A 45 -7.87 -19.51 11.83
C ALA A 45 -6.64 -19.82 10.98
N ASP A 46 -6.69 -19.55 9.67
CA ASP A 46 -5.54 -19.71 8.79
C ASP A 46 -4.39 -18.79 9.21
N PHE A 47 -4.68 -17.53 9.55
CA PHE A 47 -3.67 -16.62 10.05
C PHE A 47 -2.96 -17.16 11.29
N ARG A 48 -3.72 -17.67 12.28
CA ARG A 48 -3.12 -18.28 13.48
C ARG A 48 -2.26 -19.49 13.14
N ALA A 49 -2.70 -20.34 12.21
CA ALA A 49 -1.91 -21.47 11.75
C ALA A 49 -0.59 -21.02 11.11
N ARG A 50 -0.63 -19.98 10.26
CA ARG A 50 0.57 -19.38 9.64
C ARG A 50 1.53 -18.78 10.66
N VAL A 51 1.03 -18.04 11.64
CA VAL A 51 1.87 -17.49 12.71
C VAL A 51 2.53 -18.61 13.50
N CYS A 52 1.83 -19.71 13.78
CA CYS A 52 2.43 -20.89 14.43
C CYS A 52 3.50 -21.55 13.55
N GLU A 53 3.32 -21.63 12.23
CA GLU A 53 4.33 -22.12 11.28
C GLU A 53 5.58 -21.24 11.29
N ILE A 54 5.42 -19.91 11.26
CA ILE A 54 6.52 -18.95 11.25
C ILE A 54 7.26 -18.92 12.59
N ALA A 55 6.52 -19.07 13.70
CA ALA A 55 7.07 -19.09 15.04
C ALA A 55 7.66 -20.45 15.44
N ALA A 56 7.37 -21.51 14.68
CA ALA A 56 7.94 -22.82 14.94
C ALA A 56 9.47 -22.77 14.80
N PRO A 57 10.23 -23.38 15.72
CA PRO A 57 11.67 -23.48 15.56
C PRO A 57 11.98 -24.22 14.25
N PRO A 58 12.97 -23.78 13.47
CA PRO A 58 13.34 -24.46 12.24
C PRO A 58 13.69 -25.91 12.53
N GLU A 59 13.20 -26.84 11.71
CA GLU A 59 13.58 -28.25 11.82
C GLU A 59 15.04 -28.44 11.37
N GLY A 60 15.95 -28.59 12.33
CA GLY A 60 17.36 -28.91 12.11
C GLY A 60 18.33 -27.79 12.50
N ASP A 61 19.62 -28.04 12.33
CA ASP A 61 20.71 -27.09 12.62
C ASP A 61 20.85 -25.97 11.57
N SER A 62 19.88 -25.80 10.66
CA SER A 62 19.93 -24.71 9.68
C SER A 62 19.59 -23.40 10.37
N PRO A 63 20.52 -22.44 10.47
CA PRO A 63 20.23 -21.11 10.98
C PRO A 63 19.53 -20.30 9.88
N ASP A 64 18.47 -20.84 9.28
CA ASP A 64 17.63 -20.10 8.34
C ASP A 64 16.87 -19.06 9.16
N GLN A 65 17.54 -17.92 9.35
CA GLN A 65 16.99 -16.74 9.99
C GLN A 65 15.93 -16.22 9.05
N PHE A 66 14.67 -16.21 9.50
CA PHE A 66 13.63 -15.44 8.86
C PHE A 66 14.08 -13.97 8.82
N GLU A 67 14.43 -13.49 7.63
CA GLU A 67 14.80 -12.10 7.43
C GLU A 67 13.52 -11.27 7.29
N PHE A 68 13.11 -10.64 8.39
CA PHE A 68 12.01 -9.69 8.38
C PHE A 68 12.47 -8.38 7.71
N LEU A 69 12.05 -8.18 6.47
CA LEU A 69 12.25 -6.92 5.76
C LEU A 69 11.12 -5.95 6.12
N PHE A 70 11.37 -5.08 7.09
CA PHE A 70 10.48 -3.96 7.39
C PHE A 70 10.66 -2.86 6.35
N ALA A 71 9.65 -2.66 5.50
CA ALA A 71 9.55 -1.50 4.63
C ALA A 71 8.57 -0.49 5.24
N ILE A 72 8.99 0.76 5.38
CA ILE A 72 8.11 1.83 5.84
C ILE A 72 7.31 2.34 4.65
N ASP A 73 5.99 2.20 4.71
CA ASP A 73 5.10 2.79 3.71
C ASP A 73 4.91 4.29 4.01
N HIS A 74 5.29 5.14 3.05
CA HIS A 74 5.14 6.59 3.14
C HIS A 74 3.95 7.14 2.33
N ARG A 75 3.11 6.28 1.74
CA ARG A 75 1.96 6.68 0.95
C ARG A 75 1.02 7.60 1.73
N ASP A 76 0.65 7.27 2.96
CA ASP A 76 -0.27 8.11 3.73
C ASP A 76 0.30 9.51 3.99
N SER A 77 1.59 9.60 4.33
CA SER A 77 2.27 10.89 4.51
C SER A 77 2.35 11.70 3.20
N LEU A 78 2.57 11.04 2.06
CA LEU A 78 2.56 11.71 0.75
C LEU A 78 1.18 12.27 0.43
N LEU A 79 0.12 11.50 0.67
CA LEU A 79 -1.25 11.90 0.39
C LEU A 79 -1.71 13.05 1.29
N GLU A 80 -1.38 12.99 2.58
CA GLU A 80 -1.62 14.06 3.54
C GLU A 80 -0.94 15.36 3.11
N LYS A 81 0.35 15.31 2.77
CA LYS A 81 1.10 16.48 2.28
C LYS A 81 0.53 17.01 0.97
N ALA A 82 0.13 16.14 0.05
CA ALA A 82 -0.49 16.55 -1.21
C ALA A 82 -1.76 17.37 -0.97
N ARG A 83 -2.63 16.89 -0.07
CA ARG A 83 -3.85 17.61 0.35
C ARG A 83 -3.51 18.94 1.01
N LEU A 84 -2.54 18.98 1.92
CA LEU A 84 -2.10 20.21 2.56
C LEU A 84 -1.66 21.26 1.54
N HIS A 85 -0.80 20.89 0.58
CA HIS A 85 -0.35 21.79 -0.47
C HIS A 85 -1.48 22.23 -1.40
N ALA A 86 -2.42 21.33 -1.73
CA ALA A 86 -3.60 21.67 -2.53
C ALA A 86 -4.45 22.75 -1.85
N THR A 87 -4.75 22.58 -0.56
CA THR A 87 -5.53 23.57 0.21
C THR A 87 -4.82 24.92 0.38
N ALA A 88 -3.48 24.92 0.34
CA ALA A 88 -2.67 26.13 0.36
C ALA A 88 -2.54 26.82 -1.02
N GLY A 89 -3.18 26.28 -2.07
CA GLY A 89 -3.09 26.81 -3.44
C GLY A 89 -1.76 26.52 -4.15
N LEU A 90 -0.94 25.62 -3.60
CA LEU A 90 0.35 25.20 -4.15
C LEU A 90 0.16 23.95 -5.04
N HIS A 91 -0.62 24.12 -6.11
CA HIS A 91 -1.15 23.03 -6.93
C HIS A 91 -0.07 22.21 -7.66
N GLU A 92 1.05 22.82 -8.06
CA GLU A 92 2.15 22.13 -8.71
C GLU A 92 2.87 21.17 -7.76
N ILE A 93 3.05 21.59 -6.50
CA ILE A 93 3.63 20.75 -5.46
C ILE A 93 2.66 19.61 -5.11
N ALA A 94 1.38 19.95 -4.97
CA ALA A 94 0.33 18.96 -4.73
C ALA A 94 0.30 17.91 -5.84
N LEU A 95 0.35 18.33 -7.11
CA LEU A 95 0.41 17.45 -8.28
C LEU A 95 1.58 16.47 -8.18
N ILE A 96 2.79 16.93 -7.86
CA ILE A 96 3.96 16.04 -7.75
C ILE A 96 3.72 14.98 -6.67
N LEU A 97 3.24 15.40 -5.49
CA LEU A 97 3.03 14.49 -4.36
C LEU A 97 1.94 13.46 -4.66
N TYR A 98 0.82 13.89 -5.26
CA TYR A 98 -0.22 12.98 -5.73
C TYR A 98 0.30 12.02 -6.80
N ALA A 99 1.01 12.52 -7.81
CA ALA A 99 1.57 11.67 -8.87
C ALA A 99 2.55 10.62 -8.30
N THR A 100 3.39 10.99 -7.34
CA THR A 100 4.27 10.05 -6.63
C THR A 100 3.47 9.01 -5.84
N TRP A 101 2.42 9.44 -5.12
CA TRP A 101 1.53 8.51 -4.43
C TRP A 101 0.86 7.52 -5.38
N ILE A 102 0.37 7.99 -6.53
CA ILE A 102 -0.28 7.16 -7.56
C ILE A 102 0.72 6.16 -8.13
N GLU A 103 1.93 6.59 -8.49
CA GLU A 103 2.99 5.71 -8.98
C GLU A 103 3.33 4.63 -7.95
N HIS A 104 3.49 4.99 -6.68
CA HIS A 104 3.81 4.05 -5.61
C HIS A 104 2.68 3.04 -5.39
N SER A 105 1.43 3.48 -5.42
CA SER A 105 0.26 2.60 -5.26
C SER A 105 0.16 1.61 -6.42
N ILE A 106 0.36 2.05 -7.66
CA ILE A 106 0.39 1.16 -8.83
C ILE A 106 1.53 0.15 -8.72
N ASN A 107 2.73 0.59 -8.34
CA ASN A 107 3.87 -0.31 -8.14
C ASN A 107 3.60 -1.33 -7.02
N ALA A 108 2.93 -0.93 -5.93
CA ALA A 108 2.55 -1.82 -4.84
C ALA A 108 1.54 -2.88 -5.30
N ILE A 109 0.46 -2.47 -5.97
CA ILE A 109 -0.57 -3.37 -6.53
C ILE A 109 0.04 -4.38 -7.51
N ILE A 110 0.88 -3.92 -8.43
CA ILE A 110 1.59 -4.80 -9.36
C ILE A 110 2.54 -5.75 -8.61
N SER A 111 3.27 -5.26 -7.62
CA SER A 111 4.20 -6.10 -6.84
C SER A 111 3.47 -7.24 -6.14
N ARG A 112 2.36 -6.94 -5.48
CA ARG A 112 1.52 -7.94 -4.80
C ARG A 112 0.86 -8.90 -5.78
N GLY A 113 0.36 -8.40 -6.92
CA GLY A 113 -0.20 -9.28 -7.96
C GLY A 113 0.85 -10.25 -8.53
N LEU A 114 2.08 -9.80 -8.76
CA LEU A 114 3.18 -10.66 -9.20
C LEU A 114 3.62 -11.64 -8.10
N GLU A 115 3.67 -11.21 -6.85
CA GLU A 115 3.95 -12.06 -5.68
C GLU A 115 2.92 -13.18 -5.54
N ARG A 116 1.62 -12.86 -5.66
CA ARG A 116 0.51 -13.84 -5.70
C ARG A 116 0.68 -14.89 -6.80
N LYS A 117 1.45 -14.59 -7.85
CA LYS A 117 1.78 -15.51 -8.96
C LYS A 117 3.13 -16.22 -8.78
N GLY A 118 3.75 -16.09 -7.61
CA GLY A 118 5.04 -16.73 -7.29
C GLY A 118 6.24 -16.06 -7.95
N ILE A 119 6.12 -14.81 -8.41
CA ILE A 119 7.25 -14.07 -8.98
C ILE A 119 8.08 -13.48 -7.84
N SER A 120 9.37 -13.83 -7.79
CA SER A 120 10.28 -13.35 -6.73
C SER A 120 10.38 -11.82 -6.67
N SER A 121 10.58 -11.27 -5.47
CA SER A 121 10.74 -9.82 -5.25
C SER A 121 11.85 -9.20 -6.10
N LYS A 122 12.94 -9.96 -6.36
CA LYS A 122 14.04 -9.54 -7.25
C LYS A 122 13.58 -9.37 -8.70
N SER A 123 12.81 -10.33 -9.22
CA SER A 123 12.24 -10.26 -10.57
C SER A 123 11.20 -9.15 -10.67
N THR A 124 10.32 -9.02 -9.67
CA THR A 124 9.32 -7.95 -9.57
C THR A 124 9.98 -6.57 -9.61
N LEU A 125 11.01 -6.33 -8.79
CA LEU A 125 11.76 -5.08 -8.79
C LEU A 125 12.43 -4.79 -10.14
N THR A 126 12.93 -5.82 -10.82
CA THR A 126 13.53 -5.69 -12.15
C THR A 126 12.48 -5.27 -13.17
N LEU A 127 11.31 -5.94 -13.19
CA LEU A 127 10.20 -5.60 -14.08
C LEU A 127 9.72 -4.16 -13.87
N LEU A 128 9.52 -3.73 -12.62
CA LEU A 128 9.07 -2.37 -12.31
C LEU A 128 10.06 -1.28 -12.74
N LYS A 129 11.37 -1.58 -12.71
CA LYS A 129 12.43 -0.66 -13.17
C LYS A 129 12.53 -0.57 -14.69
N GLU A 130 12.36 -1.69 -15.39
CA GLU A 130 12.48 -1.77 -16.84
C GLU A 130 11.23 -1.23 -17.55
N VAL A 131 10.04 -1.46 -16.99
CA VAL A 131 8.78 -0.92 -17.52
C VAL A 131 8.59 0.53 -17.05
N ARG A 132 9.36 1.46 -17.61
CA ARG A 132 9.34 2.89 -17.23
C ARG A 132 8.07 3.63 -17.69
N ASN A 133 7.41 3.12 -18.71
CA ASN A 133 6.23 3.75 -19.28
C ASN A 133 5.00 3.47 -18.40
N GLN A 134 4.37 4.53 -17.89
CA GLN A 134 3.20 4.42 -17.00
C GLN A 134 2.03 3.67 -17.66
N LYS A 135 1.73 3.97 -18.93
CA LYS A 135 0.72 3.24 -19.72
C LYS A 135 1.03 1.74 -19.81
N ALA A 136 2.29 1.37 -20.00
CA ALA A 136 2.68 -0.04 -20.06
C ALA A 136 2.56 -0.74 -18.69
N LYS A 137 2.80 -0.02 -17.58
CA LYS A 137 2.56 -0.55 -16.23
C LYS A 137 1.09 -0.87 -15.99
N ILE A 138 0.18 0.08 -16.27
CA ILE A 138 -1.26 -0.07 -16.00
C ILE A 138 -2.02 -0.89 -17.05
N THR A 139 -1.37 -1.33 -18.12
CA THR A 139 -1.97 -2.22 -19.12
C THR A 139 -1.29 -3.59 -19.10
N ALA A 140 -0.15 -3.73 -19.76
CA ALA A 140 0.52 -5.02 -19.95
C ALA A 140 1.02 -5.63 -18.64
N LEU A 141 1.71 -4.85 -17.80
CA LEU A 141 2.23 -5.40 -16.54
C LEU A 141 1.11 -5.68 -15.52
N TRP A 142 0.06 -4.85 -15.53
CA TRP A 142 -1.17 -5.04 -14.75
C TRP A 142 -1.87 -6.36 -15.08
N GLU A 143 -2.03 -6.65 -16.37
CA GLU A 143 -2.58 -7.93 -16.86
C GLU A 143 -1.68 -9.11 -16.49
N VAL A 144 -0.36 -8.98 -16.67
CA VAL A 144 0.60 -10.03 -16.29
C VAL A 144 0.55 -10.31 -14.79
N ALA A 145 0.30 -9.30 -13.95
CA ALA A 145 0.12 -9.45 -12.52
C ALA A 145 -1.23 -10.09 -12.13
N GLY A 146 -2.13 -10.36 -13.08
CA GLY A 146 -3.42 -11.01 -12.83
C GLY A 146 -4.42 -10.10 -12.12
N ILE A 147 -4.23 -8.79 -12.19
CA ILE A 147 -5.13 -7.81 -11.56
C ILE A 147 -6.31 -7.56 -12.51
N PRO A 148 -7.56 -7.42 -12.02
CA PRO A 148 -8.71 -7.07 -12.84
C PRO A 148 -8.44 -5.84 -13.71
N ALA A 149 -8.96 -5.84 -14.94
CA ALA A 149 -8.74 -4.76 -15.88
C ALA A 149 -9.14 -3.42 -15.28
N MET A 150 -8.23 -2.46 -15.34
CA MET A 150 -8.47 -1.10 -14.86
C MET A 150 -9.55 -0.42 -15.70
N ASP A 151 -10.43 0.33 -15.04
CA ASP A 151 -11.39 1.18 -15.72
C ASP A 151 -10.68 2.14 -16.71
N ALA A 152 -11.26 2.32 -17.89
CA ALA A 152 -10.62 3.08 -18.97
C ALA A 152 -10.47 4.57 -18.63
N GLU A 153 -11.42 5.15 -17.88
CA GLU A 153 -11.34 6.54 -17.44
C GLU A 153 -10.26 6.71 -16.37
N LEU A 154 -10.19 5.77 -15.41
CA LEU A 154 -9.13 5.74 -14.40
C LEU A 154 -7.73 5.63 -15.05
N ALA A 155 -7.57 4.71 -16.00
CA ALA A 155 -6.31 4.52 -16.72
C ALA A 155 -5.91 5.78 -17.51
N ALA A 156 -6.88 6.44 -18.15
CA ALA A 156 -6.65 7.68 -18.87
C ALA A 156 -6.26 8.82 -17.91
N SER A 157 -6.87 8.90 -16.74
CA SER A 157 -6.53 9.90 -15.72
C SER A 157 -5.11 9.73 -15.18
N ILE A 158 -4.72 8.50 -14.82
CA ILE A 158 -3.36 8.19 -14.38
C ILE A 158 -2.34 8.64 -15.43
N GLN A 159 -2.62 8.38 -16.71
CA GLN A 159 -1.73 8.79 -17.80
C GLN A 159 -1.62 10.33 -17.90
N ARG A 160 -2.75 11.05 -17.85
CA ARG A 160 -2.74 12.53 -17.87
C ARG A 160 -1.96 13.13 -16.71
N ILE A 161 -2.13 12.60 -15.49
CA ILE A 161 -1.41 13.04 -14.29
C ILE A 161 0.10 12.80 -14.45
N ALA A 162 0.49 11.61 -14.92
CA ALA A 162 1.89 11.28 -15.16
C ALA A 162 2.53 12.21 -16.21
N ASP A 163 1.82 12.49 -17.31
CA ASP A 163 2.28 13.40 -18.36
C ASP A 163 2.40 14.84 -17.86
N LEU A 164 1.43 15.30 -17.06
CA LEU A 164 1.46 16.64 -16.47
C LEU A 164 2.61 16.80 -15.47
N ARG A 165 2.81 15.82 -14.59
CA ARG A 165 3.95 15.79 -13.66
C ARG A 165 5.27 15.78 -14.43
N ASN A 166 5.38 15.01 -15.49
CA ASN A 166 6.59 14.97 -16.32
C ASN A 166 6.82 16.30 -17.04
N ALA A 167 5.77 16.93 -17.57
CA ALA A 167 5.87 18.25 -18.19
C ALA A 167 6.34 19.31 -17.20
N PHE A 168 5.86 19.26 -15.95
CA PHE A 168 6.28 20.17 -14.89
C PHE A 168 7.75 19.93 -14.46
N VAL A 169 8.11 18.68 -14.14
CA VAL A 169 9.46 18.32 -13.65
C VAL A 169 10.53 18.49 -14.74
N HIS A 170 10.20 18.15 -15.98
CA HIS A 170 11.12 18.23 -17.11
C HIS A 170 10.97 19.51 -17.93
N TYR A 171 10.27 20.52 -17.40
CA TYR A 171 10.15 21.81 -18.08
C TYR A 171 11.56 22.39 -18.29
N LYS A 172 12.07 22.30 -19.52
CA LYS A 172 13.21 23.10 -19.94
C LYS A 172 12.75 24.55 -19.89
N TRP A 173 13.50 25.42 -19.23
CA TRP A 173 13.29 26.87 -19.30
C TRP A 173 13.20 27.29 -20.76
N HIS A 174 11.98 27.54 -21.26
CA HIS A 174 11.77 28.28 -22.49
C HIS A 174 11.65 29.72 -22.04
N GLY A 175 12.51 30.61 -22.55
CA GLY A 175 12.42 32.03 -22.26
C GLY A 175 11.04 32.52 -22.68
N GLU A 176 10.19 32.84 -21.71
CA GLU A 176 8.80 33.23 -21.95
C GLU A 176 8.79 34.49 -22.80
N SER A 177 8.15 34.40 -23.97
CA SER A 177 7.75 35.55 -24.76
C SER A 177 6.25 35.70 -24.64
N GLY A 178 5.79 36.33 -23.55
CA GLY A 178 4.42 36.86 -23.42
C GLY A 178 3.64 36.42 -22.19
N ASP A 179 3.19 37.39 -21.39
CA ASP A 179 2.40 37.30 -20.14
C ASP A 179 1.05 36.55 -20.23
N THR A 180 0.64 36.03 -21.39
CA THR A 180 -0.70 35.44 -21.58
C THR A 180 -0.80 33.97 -21.12
N ASP A 181 0.32 33.29 -20.87
CA ASP A 181 0.37 31.86 -20.54
C ASP A 181 0.33 31.54 -19.03
N ALA A 182 0.51 32.52 -18.15
CA ALA A 182 0.64 32.29 -16.71
C ALA A 182 -0.70 31.90 -16.05
N GLN A 183 -1.80 32.58 -16.39
CA GLN A 183 -3.11 32.29 -15.79
C GLN A 183 -3.67 30.94 -16.27
N SER A 184 -3.50 30.61 -17.56
CA SER A 184 -3.92 29.32 -18.11
C SER A 184 -3.16 28.15 -17.46
N SER A 185 -1.90 28.36 -17.09
CA SER A 185 -1.09 27.39 -16.36
C SER A 185 -1.61 27.15 -14.94
N LYS A 186 -1.98 28.21 -14.21
CA LYS A 186 -2.52 28.08 -12.84
C LYS A 186 -3.85 27.32 -12.81
N ASP A 187 -4.76 27.66 -13.73
CA ASP A 187 -6.07 27.01 -13.82
C ASP A 187 -5.91 25.51 -14.18
N ARG A 188 -4.93 25.20 -15.04
CA ARG A 188 -4.59 23.81 -15.42
C ARG A 188 -4.14 22.97 -14.21
N TYR A 189 -3.27 23.48 -13.35
CA TYR A 189 -2.80 22.71 -12.18
C TYR A 189 -3.85 22.59 -11.08
N THR A 190 -4.72 23.58 -10.96
CA THR A 190 -5.88 23.53 -10.05
C THR A 190 -6.79 22.36 -10.42
N ALA A 191 -7.24 22.30 -11.67
CA ALA A 191 -8.09 21.21 -12.18
C ALA A 191 -7.40 19.84 -12.06
N ALA A 192 -6.10 19.76 -12.36
CA ALA A 192 -5.33 18.53 -12.22
C ALA A 192 -5.24 18.03 -10.77
N THR A 193 -5.22 18.93 -9.78
CA THR A 193 -5.16 18.55 -8.36
C THR A 193 -6.46 17.88 -7.91
N GLU A 194 -7.61 18.37 -8.40
CA GLU A 194 -8.91 17.75 -8.15
C GLU A 194 -9.00 16.36 -8.80
N GLU A 195 -8.54 16.26 -10.05
CA GLU A 195 -8.42 14.98 -10.76
C GLU A 195 -7.52 14.00 -10.01
N CYS A 196 -6.37 14.46 -9.49
CA CYS A 196 -5.48 13.64 -8.67
C CYS A 196 -6.18 13.07 -7.43
N ALA A 197 -6.96 13.88 -6.71
CA ALA A 197 -7.67 13.42 -5.53
C ALA A 197 -8.70 12.34 -5.86
N ALA A 198 -9.47 12.52 -6.94
CA ALA A 198 -10.43 11.53 -7.42
C ALA A 198 -9.74 10.23 -7.86
N THR A 199 -8.65 10.34 -8.62
CA THR A 199 -7.85 9.19 -9.09
C THR A 199 -7.20 8.44 -7.93
N SER A 200 -6.74 9.15 -6.89
CA SER A 200 -6.22 8.51 -5.68
C SER A 200 -7.30 7.70 -4.96
N ALA A 201 -8.51 8.24 -4.82
CA ALA A 201 -9.62 7.53 -4.19
C ALA A 201 -10.04 6.29 -5.00
N ALA A 202 -10.14 6.41 -6.33
CA ALA A 202 -10.48 5.30 -7.22
C ALA A 202 -9.42 4.19 -7.20
N LEU A 203 -8.14 4.55 -7.13
CA LEU A 203 -7.06 3.58 -7.02
C LEU A 203 -7.05 2.89 -5.64
N ALA A 204 -7.32 3.61 -4.56
CA ALA A 204 -7.48 3.01 -3.23
C ALA A 204 -8.66 2.02 -3.19
N ALA A 205 -9.78 2.33 -3.86
CA ALA A 205 -10.90 1.40 -4.00
C ALA A 205 -10.53 0.16 -4.84
N THR A 206 -9.68 0.32 -5.85
CA THR A 206 -9.15 -0.80 -6.65
C THR A 206 -8.24 -1.70 -5.80
N GLU A 207 -7.37 -1.10 -4.98
CA GLU A 207 -6.50 -1.81 -4.04
C GLU A 207 -7.33 -2.61 -3.02
N GLU A 208 -8.30 -1.97 -2.40
CA GLU A 208 -9.25 -2.56 -1.46
C GLU A 208 -10.01 -3.73 -2.08
N SER A 209 -10.56 -3.54 -3.28
CA SER A 209 -11.28 -4.61 -3.99
C SER A 209 -10.36 -5.76 -4.37
N PHE A 210 -9.11 -5.50 -4.77
CA PHE A 210 -8.20 -6.54 -5.24
C PHE A 210 -7.61 -7.39 -4.10
N TYR A 211 -7.29 -6.77 -2.97
CA TYR A 211 -6.69 -7.46 -1.85
C TYR A 211 -7.71 -8.09 -0.90
N TRP A 212 -8.79 -7.35 -0.64
CA TRP A 212 -9.71 -7.64 0.46
C TRP A 212 -11.11 -7.98 0.00
N ASP A 213 -11.37 -8.01 -1.31
CA ASP A 213 -12.71 -8.20 -1.87
C ASP A 213 -13.76 -7.23 -1.27
N GLY A 214 -13.31 -6.04 -0.85
CA GLY A 214 -14.13 -5.02 -0.18
C GLY A 214 -14.48 -5.31 1.29
N ARG A 215 -13.81 -6.28 1.92
CA ARG A 215 -14.11 -6.76 3.29
C ARG A 215 -13.04 -6.40 4.32
N ARG A 216 -12.13 -5.45 4.05
CA ARG A 216 -11.03 -5.12 4.97
C ARG A 216 -11.53 -4.72 6.35
N ASP A 217 -12.48 -3.80 6.44
CA ASP A 217 -12.99 -3.29 7.72
C ASP A 217 -13.66 -4.38 8.55
N GLU A 218 -14.45 -5.26 7.91
CA GLU A 218 -15.10 -6.41 8.55
C GLU A 218 -14.04 -7.34 9.18
N VAL A 219 -13.03 -7.71 8.39
CA VAL A 219 -12.01 -8.67 8.79
C VAL A 219 -11.07 -8.08 9.85
N LEU A 220 -10.63 -6.82 9.70
CA LEU A 220 -9.76 -6.16 10.69
C LEU A 220 -10.50 -5.87 12.00
N THR A 221 -11.77 -5.48 11.95
CA THR A 221 -12.58 -5.30 13.18
C THR A 221 -12.68 -6.61 13.96
N ALA A 222 -12.90 -7.74 13.27
CA ALA A 222 -12.93 -9.05 13.90
C ALA A 222 -11.56 -9.46 14.45
N PHE A 223 -10.49 -9.20 13.70
CA PHE A 223 -9.11 -9.41 14.15
C PHE A 223 -8.84 -8.65 15.47
N HIS A 224 -9.17 -7.36 15.53
CA HIS A 224 -9.02 -6.54 16.74
C HIS A 224 -9.90 -6.97 17.90
N SER A 225 -11.02 -7.65 17.63
CA SER A 225 -11.95 -8.13 18.65
C SER A 225 -11.47 -9.39 19.38
N GLN A 226 -10.48 -10.12 18.84
CA GLN A 226 -9.98 -11.37 19.45
C GLN A 226 -9.05 -11.16 20.67
N ARG A 227 -9.15 -10.03 21.37
CA ARG A 227 -8.26 -9.65 22.49
C ARG A 227 -8.21 -10.73 23.58
N PRO A 228 -7.06 -11.38 23.80
CA PRO A 228 -6.84 -12.17 25.00
C PRO A 228 -6.82 -11.20 26.19
N GLY A 229 -7.89 -11.21 27.01
CA GLY A 229 -8.00 -10.33 28.17
C GLY A 229 -9.26 -9.47 28.23
N SER A 230 -10.07 -9.41 27.16
CA SER A 230 -11.44 -8.87 27.24
C SER A 230 -12.43 -9.86 27.86
N ARG A 231 -11.96 -10.75 28.75
CA ARG A 231 -12.84 -11.54 29.61
C ARG A 231 -13.62 -10.50 30.39
N LYS A 232 -14.86 -10.26 29.98
CA LYS A 232 -15.83 -9.48 30.76
C LYS A 232 -15.69 -10.03 32.17
N GLU A 233 -15.23 -9.21 33.09
CA GLU A 233 -15.43 -9.50 34.50
C GLU A 233 -16.93 -9.65 34.63
N THR A 234 -17.41 -10.90 34.57
CA THR A 234 -18.72 -11.28 35.03
C THR A 234 -18.68 -10.97 36.52
N THR A 235 -18.99 -9.73 36.83
CA THR A 235 -19.37 -9.25 38.14
C THR A 235 -20.62 -10.05 38.48
N GLY A 236 -20.39 -11.22 39.09
CA GLY A 236 -21.44 -11.99 39.73
C GLY A 236 -22.01 -11.12 40.83
N TYR A 237 -23.24 -10.66 40.62
CA TYR A 237 -24.15 -10.24 41.67
C TYR A 237 -24.95 -11.46 42.15
#